data_AF-A0A137P5T5-F1
#
_entry.id   AF-A0A137P5T5-F1
#
_cell.length_a   1.000
_cell.length_b   1.000
_cell.length_c   1.000
_cell.angle_alpha   90.00
_cell.angle_beta   90.00
_cell.angle_gamma   90.00
#
_symmetry.space_group_name_H-M   'P 1'
#
loop_
_entity.id
_entity.type
_entity.pdbx_description
1 polymer ?
#
loop_
_entity_poly.entity_id
_entity_poly.type
_entity_poly.pdbx_seq_one_letter_code
_entity_poly.pdbx_strand_id
1 'polypeptide(L)'
;MKLFLLTLITSTLCHKATIWERDGSEKNIQGDFGQCIYVKGTAVGIRVPRGVEVQFYKGNACQKNWFLHAWGTVKFDKAYDYYSVRLAPRGENNKNVMEASSGGFDVTNDD
;
A
#
# COMPACT_ATOMS: atom_id res chain seq x y z
N MET A 1 -28.99 -41.47 -2.50
CA MET A 1 -28.86 -40.05 -2.88
C MET A 1 -27.62 -39.49 -2.20
N LYS A 2 -26.48 -39.38 -2.91
CA LYS A 2 -25.23 -38.86 -2.33
C LYS A 2 -25.20 -37.34 -2.51
N LEU A 3 -25.38 -36.58 -1.43
CA LEU A 3 -25.13 -35.14 -1.41
C LEU A 3 -23.62 -34.93 -1.55
N PHE A 4 -23.18 -34.41 -2.70
CA PHE A 4 -21.84 -33.86 -2.85
C PHE A 4 -21.81 -32.50 -2.18
N LEU A 5 -21.20 -32.44 -0.99
CA LEU A 5 -20.87 -31.20 -0.30
C LEU A 5 -19.73 -30.53 -1.07
N LEU A 6 -20.07 -29.60 -1.97
CA LEU A 6 -19.09 -28.69 -2.59
C LEU A 6 -18.54 -27.77 -1.51
N THR A 7 -17.42 -28.14 -0.90
CA THR A 7 -16.62 -27.24 -0.08
C THR A 7 -16.09 -26.14 -1.00
N LEU A 8 -16.77 -25.00 -1.04
CA LEU A 8 -16.24 -23.75 -1.58
C LEU A 8 -15.01 -23.38 -0.75
N ILE A 9 -13.83 -23.70 -1.26
CA ILE A 9 -12.58 -23.14 -0.74
C ILE A 9 -12.54 -21.72 -1.31
N THR A 10 -13.13 -20.76 -0.59
CA THR A 10 -12.97 -19.34 -0.90
C THR A 10 -11.54 -18.95 -0.56
N SER A 11 -10.63 -19.11 -1.51
CA SER A 11 -9.26 -18.58 -1.41
C SER A 11 -9.34 -17.06 -1.44
N THR A 12 -9.43 -16.44 -0.26
CA THR A 12 -9.26 -14.99 -0.10
C THR A 12 -7.82 -14.65 -0.49
N LEU A 13 -7.63 -13.93 -1.60
CA LEU A 13 -6.32 -13.46 -2.03
C LEU A 13 -5.87 -12.35 -1.08
N CYS A 14 -5.29 -12.75 0.04
CA CYS A 14 -4.89 -11.81 1.07
C CYS A 14 -3.49 -11.26 0.77
N HIS A 15 -3.44 -10.02 0.29
CA HIS A 15 -2.18 -9.33 0.02
C HIS A 15 -1.61 -8.75 1.31
N LYS A 16 -0.28 -8.65 1.37
CA LYS A 16 0.44 -8.19 2.57
C LYS A 16 1.45 -7.11 2.21
N ALA A 17 1.69 -6.20 3.13
CA ALA A 17 2.79 -5.24 3.07
C ALA A 17 3.27 -4.90 4.48
N THR A 18 4.53 -4.49 4.59
CA THR A 18 5.10 -3.93 5.82
C THR A 18 5.39 -2.46 5.59
N ILE A 19 4.99 -1.59 6.52
CA ILE A 19 5.35 -0.17 6.59
C ILE A 19 6.37 -0.01 7.71
N TRP A 20 7.51 0.61 7.43
CA TRP A 20 8.46 1.03 8.46
C TRP A 20 8.12 2.44 8.93
N GLU A 21 8.04 2.64 10.23
CA GLU A 21 7.68 3.93 10.81
C GLU A 21 8.87 4.67 11.44
N ARG A 22 8.73 5.99 11.58
CA ARG A 22 9.78 6.87 12.11
C ARG A 22 10.21 6.50 13.54
N ASP A 23 9.33 5.91 14.34
CA ASP A 23 9.61 5.45 15.70
C ASP A 23 10.38 4.12 15.76
N GLY A 24 10.73 3.56 14.59
CA GLY A 24 11.41 2.27 14.47
C GLY A 24 10.47 1.07 14.49
N SER A 25 9.15 1.28 14.60
CA SER A 25 8.17 0.19 14.54
C SER A 25 7.92 -0.28 13.11
N GLU A 26 7.47 -1.54 12.99
CA GLU A 26 6.99 -2.11 11.73
C GLU A 26 5.48 -2.36 11.82
N LYS A 27 4.72 -1.88 10.84
CA LYS A 27 3.29 -2.18 10.70
C LYS A 27 3.06 -3.13 9.54
N ASN A 28 2.58 -4.32 9.85
CA ASN A 28 2.11 -5.27 8.85
C ASN A 28 0.65 -4.97 8.52
N ILE A 29 0.39 -4.69 7.26
CA ILE A 29 -0.94 -4.48 6.70
C ILE A 29 -1.29 -5.67 5.80
N GLN A 30 -2.54 -6.11 5.90
CA GLN A 30 -3.05 -7.23 5.14
C GLN A 30 -4.50 -6.94 4.72
N GLY A 31 -4.83 -7.26 3.48
CA GLY A 31 -6.17 -7.04 2.94
C GLY A 31 -6.28 -7.39 1.47
N ASP A 32 -7.50 -7.37 0.96
CA ASP A 32 -7.76 -7.51 -0.48
C ASP A 32 -7.43 -6.20 -1.20
N PHE A 33 -7.19 -6.27 -2.51
CA PHE A 33 -7.03 -5.07 -3.31
C PHE A 33 -8.28 -4.20 -3.29
N GLY A 34 -8.07 -2.87 -3.30
CA GLY A 34 -9.15 -1.89 -3.30
C GLY A 34 -9.78 -1.65 -1.91
N GLN A 35 -9.57 -2.52 -0.93
CA GLN A 35 -10.05 -2.30 0.43
C GLN A 35 -9.18 -1.26 1.15
N CYS A 36 -9.85 -0.32 1.80
CA CYS A 36 -9.18 0.65 2.65
C CYS A 36 -8.89 0.09 4.03
N ILE A 37 -7.68 0.32 4.52
CA ILE A 37 -7.20 -0.12 5.83
C ILE A 37 -6.99 1.12 6.71
N TYR A 38 -7.71 1.18 7.82
CA TYR A 38 -7.64 2.29 8.78
C TYR A 38 -6.43 2.15 9.69
N VAL A 39 -5.28 2.63 9.20
CA VAL A 39 -4.03 2.65 9.93
C VAL A 39 -3.37 4.00 9.76
N LYS A 40 -2.89 4.56 10.87
CA LYS A 40 -2.22 5.86 10.92
C LYS A 40 -0.80 5.73 11.45
N GLY A 41 0.05 6.64 11.01
CA GLY A 41 1.42 6.78 11.49
C GLY A 41 2.27 7.63 10.56
N THR A 42 3.59 7.48 10.67
CA THR A 42 4.57 8.26 9.91
C THR A 42 5.54 7.31 9.23
N ALA A 43 5.30 7.04 7.95
CA ALA A 43 6.06 6.06 7.17
C ALA A 43 7.42 6.61 6.72
N VAL A 44 8.47 5.81 6.87
CA VAL A 44 9.84 6.09 6.36
C VAL A 44 10.30 5.06 5.31
N GLY A 45 9.46 4.08 5.01
CA GLY A 45 9.67 3.12 3.94
C GLY A 45 8.68 1.98 3.99
N ILE A 46 8.82 1.05 3.06
CA ILE A 46 7.94 -0.10 2.93
C ILE A 46 8.70 -1.35 2.45
N ARG A 47 8.09 -2.49 2.70
CA ARG A 47 8.43 -3.78 2.07
C ARG A 47 7.14 -4.46 1.60
N VAL A 48 7.06 -4.68 0.31
CA VAL A 48 5.84 -5.14 -0.38
C VAL A 48 6.23 -6.23 -1.39
N PRO A 49 5.47 -7.35 -1.49
CA PRO A 49 5.71 -8.38 -2.48
C PRO A 49 5.49 -7.87 -3.91
N ARG A 50 6.01 -8.62 -4.89
CA ARG A 50 5.83 -8.29 -6.31
C ARG A 50 4.35 -8.25 -6.69
N GLY A 51 3.99 -7.29 -7.55
CA GLY A 51 2.62 -7.11 -8.03
C GLY A 51 1.69 -6.34 -7.10
N VAL A 52 2.16 -5.94 -5.91
CA VAL A 52 1.39 -5.15 -4.94
C VAL A 52 2.03 -3.77 -4.80
N GLU A 53 1.20 -2.74 -4.71
CA GLU A 53 1.57 -1.40 -4.26
C GLU A 53 0.75 -1.00 -3.02
N VAL A 54 1.32 -0.10 -2.21
CA VAL A 54 0.66 0.52 -1.07
C VAL A 54 0.39 1.98 -1.43
N GLN A 55 -0.88 2.37 -1.42
CA GLN A 55 -1.32 3.75 -1.61
C GLN A 55 -1.63 4.37 -0.24
N PHE A 56 -1.01 5.50 0.07
CA PHE A 56 -1.15 6.23 1.32
C PHE A 56 -2.09 7.43 1.15
N TYR A 57 -2.91 7.67 2.16
CA TYR A 57 -3.93 8.71 2.17
C TYR A 57 -3.77 9.63 3.39
N LYS A 58 -3.98 10.94 3.18
CA LYS A 58 -4.09 11.93 4.27
C LYS A 58 -5.48 11.95 4.92
N GLY A 59 -6.48 11.35 4.26
CA GLY A 59 -7.83 11.20 4.80
C GLY A 59 -8.01 9.90 5.58
N ASN A 60 -8.98 9.89 6.49
CA ASN A 60 -9.50 8.64 7.05
C ASN A 60 -10.25 7.88 5.94
N ALA A 61 -10.37 6.55 6.05
CA ALA A 61 -11.17 5.75 5.11
C ALA A 61 -10.77 5.87 3.63
N CYS A 62 -9.51 6.20 3.32
CA CYS A 62 -9.03 6.45 1.96
C CYS A 62 -9.88 7.51 1.25
N GLN A 63 -10.41 8.47 2.02
CA GLN A 63 -11.07 9.65 1.49
C GLN A 63 -10.05 10.50 0.74
N LYS A 64 -10.51 11.10 -0.38
CA LYS A 64 -9.69 11.87 -1.33
C LYS A 64 -8.73 10.98 -2.13
N ASN A 65 -7.90 11.61 -2.96
CA ASN A 65 -6.86 10.89 -3.69
C ASN A 65 -5.75 10.46 -2.73
N TRP A 66 -5.06 9.38 -3.10
CA TRP A 66 -3.79 9.02 -2.48
C TRP A 66 -2.79 10.17 -2.71
N PHE A 67 -1.85 10.35 -1.78
CA PHE A 67 -0.78 11.35 -1.90
C PHE A 67 0.59 10.73 -2.14
N LEU A 68 0.73 9.44 -1.88
CA LEU A 68 1.95 8.67 -2.07
C LEU A 68 1.53 7.24 -2.42
N HIS A 69 2.18 6.62 -3.38
CA HIS A 69 2.11 5.18 -3.56
C HIS A 69 3.50 4.62 -3.81
N ALA A 70 3.75 3.42 -3.29
CA ALA A 70 5.06 2.82 -3.33
C ALA A 70 4.96 1.30 -3.37
N TRP A 71 5.99 0.65 -3.90
CA TRP A 71 6.05 -0.81 -4.03
C TRP A 71 7.48 -1.34 -3.90
N GLY A 72 7.61 -2.66 -3.78
CA GLY A 72 8.88 -3.33 -3.56
C GLY A 72 9.41 -3.08 -2.15
N THR A 73 10.73 -3.10 -2.00
CA THR A 73 11.40 -2.79 -0.73
C THR A 73 12.15 -1.48 -0.91
N VAL A 74 11.64 -0.40 -0.31
CA VAL A 74 12.15 0.96 -0.53
C VAL A 74 12.11 1.77 0.75
N LYS A 75 13.19 2.51 0.98
CA LYS A 75 13.24 3.57 2.00
C LYS A 75 12.89 4.88 1.34
N PHE A 76 12.11 5.68 2.03
CA PHE A 76 11.69 6.99 1.54
C PHE A 76 12.78 8.03 1.80
N ASP A 77 12.75 9.10 0.99
CA ASP A 77 13.63 10.27 1.08
C ASP A 77 13.33 11.12 2.32
N LYS A 78 12.06 11.15 2.72
CA LYS A 78 11.53 11.83 3.91
C LYS A 78 10.44 10.97 4.55
N ALA A 79 9.98 11.39 5.72
CA ALA A 79 8.88 10.71 6.37
C ALA A 79 7.52 11.27 5.91
N TYR A 80 6.53 10.39 5.80
CA TYR A 80 5.19 10.73 5.34
C TYR A 80 4.13 10.35 6.36
N ASP A 81 3.44 11.34 6.90
CA ASP A 81 2.28 11.09 7.75
C ASP A 81 1.11 10.56 6.92
N TYR A 82 0.45 9.52 7.38
CA TYR A 82 -0.69 8.91 6.72
C TYR A 82 -1.78 8.53 7.74
N TYR A 83 -3.02 8.46 7.28
CA TYR A 83 -4.20 8.21 8.12
C TYR A 83 -4.98 6.96 7.68
N SER A 84 -4.75 6.51 6.45
CA SER A 84 -5.22 5.23 5.94
C SER A 84 -4.36 4.79 4.76
N VAL A 85 -4.44 3.52 4.42
CA VAL A 85 -3.72 2.92 3.29
C VAL A 85 -4.65 2.01 2.49
N ARG A 86 -4.32 1.78 1.22
CA ARG A 86 -4.99 0.83 0.35
C ARG A 86 -3.96 -0.02 -0.37
N LEU A 87 -4.19 -1.33 -0.43
CA LEU A 87 -3.41 -2.21 -1.30
C LEU A 87 -4.02 -2.18 -2.70
N ALA A 88 -3.19 -2.09 -3.72
CA ALA A 88 -3.61 -2.09 -5.11
C ALA A 88 -2.68 -2.96 -5.97
N PRO A 89 -3.16 -3.45 -7.12
CA PRO A 89 -2.29 -4.10 -8.09
C PRO A 89 -1.29 -3.08 -8.64
N ARG A 90 -0.03 -3.48 -8.73
CA ARG A 90 1.02 -2.67 -9.37
C ARG A 90 0.88 -2.72 -10.89
N GLY A 91 0.86 -1.55 -11.53
CA GLY A 91 1.03 -1.41 -12.98
C GLY A 91 2.49 -1.49 -13.44
N GLU A 92 2.73 -1.51 -14.75
CA GLU A 92 4.08 -1.55 -15.35
C GLU A 92 4.79 -0.19 -15.25
N ASN A 93 5.16 0.20 -14.04
CA ASN A 93 5.96 1.40 -13.77
C ASN A 93 7.33 1.01 -13.18
N ASN A 94 8.37 1.73 -13.58
CA ASN A 94 9.77 1.47 -13.17
C ASN A 94 10.17 2.18 -11.86
N LYS A 95 9.37 3.12 -11.34
CA LYS A 95 9.73 3.94 -10.17
C LYS A 95 9.10 3.45 -8.88
N ASN A 96 9.86 2.90 -7.93
CA ASN A 96 9.29 2.27 -6.73
C ASN A 96 8.50 3.16 -5.75
N VAL A 97 8.52 4.49 -5.96
CA VAL A 97 7.79 5.48 -5.18
C VAL A 97 7.27 6.55 -6.13
N MET A 98 6.03 6.97 -5.98
CA MET A 98 5.51 8.17 -6.63
C MET A 98 4.66 8.97 -5.64
N GLU A 99 4.90 10.27 -5.58
CA GLU A 99 4.10 11.23 -4.81
C GLU A 99 3.05 11.86 -5.73
N ALA A 100 1.81 11.99 -5.24
CA ALA A 100 0.86 12.89 -5.88
C ALA A 100 1.23 14.31 -5.49
N SER A 101 1.78 15.05 -6.43
CA SER A 101 1.95 16.49 -6.28
C SER A 101 0.56 17.11 -6.13
N SER A 102 0.40 18.09 -5.24
CA SER A 102 -0.81 18.90 -5.11
C SER A 102 -1.04 19.83 -6.32
N GLY A 103 -0.85 19.30 -7.54
CA GLY A 103 -0.55 20.00 -8.79
C GLY A 103 0.62 19.27 -9.46
N GLY A 104 0.32 18.35 -10.38
CA GLY A 104 1.21 17.29 -10.86
C GLY A 104 2.61 17.72 -11.28
N PHE A 105 3.62 17.07 -10.71
CA PHE A 105 4.96 16.85 -11.25
C PHE A 105 5.58 15.62 -10.59
N ASP A 106 5.84 14.61 -11.43
CA ASP A 106 6.67 13.44 -11.14
C ASP A 106 7.97 13.89 -10.44
N VAL A 107 8.17 13.50 -9.18
CA VAL A 107 9.47 13.69 -8.52
C VAL A 107 10.40 12.62 -9.09
N THR A 108 11.13 12.97 -10.13
CA THR A 108 12.25 12.18 -10.64
C THR A 108 13.42 12.34 -9.68
N ASN A 109 13.72 11.29 -8.92
CA ASN A 109 15.11 11.06 -8.55
C ASN A 109 15.76 10.41 -9.78
N ASP A 110 16.45 11.24 -10.56
CA ASP A 110 17.46 10.77 -11.50
C ASP A 110 18.68 10.31 -10.68
N ASP A 111 19.19 9.11 -11.00
CA ASP A 111 20.47 8.59 -10.51
C ASP A 111 21.65 9.45 -10.98
#